data_AF-A0A6C0DHN2-F1
#
_entry.id   AF-A0A6C0DHN2-F1
#
_cell.length_a   1.000
_cell.length_b   1.000
_cell.length_c   1.000
_cell.angle_alpha   90.00
_cell.angle_beta   90.00
_cell.angle_gamma   90.00
#
_symmetry.space_group_name_H-M   'P 1'
#
loop_
_entity.id
_entity.type
_entity.pdbx_description
1 polymer ?
#
loop_
_entity_poly.entity_id
_entity_poly.type
_entity_poly.pdbx_seq_one_letter_code
_entity_poly.pdbx_strand_id
1 'polypeptide(L)'
;MFDIIIITGILITTFTMIIGTNHPNTLFGLNVGLIVILFGVLMCLIKKWNESFSVKNIYELVLDVLPYFFIIFSIIISVYIIGKYSKKISSDLVSDSFKNFKNWFLIFTLIQVTSILYYNSRPNDKKKSDFLIYVLGIFNSVFLIIMYTSLVYFTTDGFRNITM
;
A
#
# COMPACT_ATOMS: atom_id res chain seq x y z
N MET A 1 -0.68 20.24 4.81
CA MET A 1 0.72 19.75 4.88
C MET A 1 0.79 18.24 4.62
N PHE A 2 0.02 17.41 5.33
CA PHE A 2 -0.01 15.96 5.08
C PHE A 2 -0.51 15.60 3.65
N ASP A 3 -1.44 16.37 3.07
CA ASP A 3 -1.92 16.12 1.70
C ASP A 3 -0.77 16.20 0.67
N ILE A 4 0.10 17.21 0.80
CA ILE A 4 1.27 17.39 -0.08
C ILE A 4 2.24 16.21 0.07
N ILE A 5 2.47 15.75 1.30
CA ILE A 5 3.33 14.59 1.57
C ILE A 5 2.75 13.34 0.90
N ILE A 6 1.45 13.09 1.08
CA ILE A 6 0.77 11.93 0.49
C ILE A 6 0.83 11.99 -1.05
N ILE A 7 0.52 13.14 -1.64
CA ILE A 7 0.58 13.35 -3.09
C ILE A 7 2.01 13.12 -3.61
N THR A 8 3.02 13.62 -2.90
CA THR A 8 4.43 13.41 -3.25
C THR A 8 4.77 11.93 -3.25
N GLY A 9 4.35 11.19 -2.23
CA GLY A 9 4.51 9.73 -2.18
C GLY A 9 3.80 9.01 -3.32
N ILE A 10 2.56 9.39 -3.64
CA ILE A 10 1.80 8.85 -4.79
C ILE A 10 2.55 9.07 -6.11
N LEU A 11 3.08 10.28 -6.33
CA LEU A 11 3.85 10.59 -7.53
C LEU A 11 5.11 9.74 -7.63
N ILE A 12 5.89 9.62 -6.54
CA ILE A 12 7.09 8.78 -6.52
C ILE A 12 6.73 7.31 -6.83
N THR A 13 5.70 6.77 -6.17
CA THR A 13 5.26 5.38 -6.39
C THR A 13 4.78 5.16 -7.83
N THR A 14 3.99 6.07 -8.39
CA THR A 14 3.47 5.91 -9.77
C THR A 14 4.57 6.05 -10.82
N PHE A 15 5.46 7.03 -10.71
CA PHE A 15 6.61 7.16 -11.62
C PHE A 15 7.52 5.94 -11.58
N THR A 16 7.79 5.42 -10.38
CA THR A 16 8.66 4.22 -10.22
C THR A 16 7.99 2.95 -10.75
N MET A 17 6.66 2.83 -10.68
CA MET A 17 5.92 1.76 -11.35
C MET A 17 6.04 1.84 -12.88
N ILE A 18 6.01 3.04 -13.47
CA ILE A 18 6.10 3.25 -14.93
C ILE A 18 7.50 2.93 -15.47
N ILE A 19 8.56 3.31 -14.76
CA ILE A 19 9.96 3.15 -15.22
C ILE A 19 10.38 1.67 -15.31
N GLY A 20 9.75 0.78 -14.54
CA GLY A 20 9.97 -0.67 -14.63
C GLY A 20 10.08 -1.31 -13.26
N THR A 21 9.38 -2.40 -13.02
CA THR A 21 9.02 -2.78 -11.64
C THR A 21 10.07 -3.59 -10.86
N ASN A 22 11.15 -4.03 -11.52
CA ASN A 22 12.07 -5.03 -10.95
C ASN A 22 13.54 -4.59 -10.92
N HIS A 23 13.91 -3.42 -11.44
CA HIS A 23 15.29 -2.93 -11.27
C HIS A 23 15.54 -2.54 -9.80
N PRO A 24 16.75 -2.75 -9.22
CA PRO A 24 17.01 -2.41 -7.81
C PRO A 24 16.69 -0.94 -7.49
N ASN A 25 17.02 -0.01 -8.39
CA ASN A 25 16.71 1.42 -8.22
C ASN A 25 15.20 1.71 -8.20
N THR A 26 14.40 0.95 -8.96
CA THR A 26 12.95 1.16 -8.99
C THR A 26 12.25 0.53 -7.81
N LEU A 27 12.74 -0.62 -7.30
CA LEU A 27 12.32 -1.19 -6.02
C LEU A 27 12.63 -0.27 -4.85
N PHE A 28 13.81 0.37 -4.86
CA PHE A 28 14.16 1.39 -3.89
C PHE A 28 13.20 2.58 -3.97
N GLY A 29 12.95 3.11 -5.17
CA GLY A 29 12.00 4.20 -5.38
C GLY A 29 10.58 3.86 -4.92
N LEU A 30 10.10 2.63 -5.17
CA LEU A 30 8.82 2.13 -4.67
C LEU A 30 8.76 2.15 -3.14
N ASN A 31 9.79 1.64 -2.47
CA ASN A 31 9.87 1.66 -1.00
C ASN A 31 9.90 3.10 -0.46
N VAL A 32 10.66 4.00 -1.09
CA VAL A 32 10.68 5.42 -0.70
C VAL A 32 9.30 6.04 -0.85
N GLY A 33 8.63 5.86 -1.98
CA GLY A 33 7.27 6.38 -2.20
C GLY A 33 6.28 5.86 -1.16
N LEU A 34 6.31 4.55 -0.87
CA LEU A 34 5.49 3.93 0.16
C LEU A 34 5.76 4.46 1.57
N ILE A 35 7.03 4.70 1.94
CA ILE A 35 7.40 5.28 3.24
C ILE A 35 6.92 6.73 3.35
N VAL A 36 7.02 7.51 2.28
CA VAL A 36 6.50 8.89 2.24
C VAL A 36 4.98 8.89 2.42
N ILE A 37 4.25 7.99 1.73
CA ILE A 37 2.81 7.79 1.94
C ILE A 37 2.53 7.41 3.39
N LEU A 38 3.25 6.45 3.95
CA LEU A 38 3.09 6.00 5.33
C LEU A 38 3.20 7.16 6.32
N PHE A 39 4.21 8.03 6.16
CA PHE A 39 4.39 9.20 6.99
C PHE A 39 3.22 10.19 6.89
N GLY A 40 2.73 10.43 5.67
CA GLY A 40 1.56 11.27 5.44
C GLY A 40 0.27 10.72 6.07
N VAL A 41 0.04 9.41 5.96
CA VAL A 41 -1.12 8.72 6.55
C VAL A 41 -1.03 8.73 8.08
N LEU A 42 0.16 8.53 8.66
CA LEU A 42 0.38 8.63 10.12
C LEU A 42 0.07 10.04 10.65
N MET A 43 0.49 11.09 9.95
CA MET A 43 0.13 12.46 10.31
C MET A 43 -1.40 12.68 10.28
N CYS A 44 -2.07 12.13 9.27
CA CYS A 44 -3.53 12.21 9.18
C CYS A 44 -4.22 11.47 10.34
N LEU A 45 -3.72 10.29 10.70
CA LEU A 45 -4.20 9.52 11.84
C LEU A 45 -4.05 10.30 13.15
N ILE A 46 -2.88 10.88 13.42
CA ILE A 46 -2.63 11.66 14.64
C ILE A 46 -3.59 12.86 14.73
N LYS A 47 -3.79 13.56 13.61
CA LYS A 47 -4.76 14.67 13.54
C LYS A 47 -6.17 14.19 13.89
N LYS A 48 -6.63 13.10 13.29
CA LYS A 48 -7.98 12.54 13.51
C LYS A 48 -8.17 12.00 14.92
N TRP A 49 -7.13 11.42 15.50
CA TRP A 49 -7.12 10.96 16.88
C TRP A 49 -7.35 12.14 17.84
N ASN A 50 -6.60 13.23 17.66
CA ASN A 50 -6.73 14.43 18.49
C ASN A 50 -8.11 15.10 18.35
N GLU A 51 -8.69 15.11 17.15
CA GLU A 51 -10.05 15.63 16.90
C GLU A 51 -11.15 14.77 17.56
N SER A 52 -10.93 13.46 17.70
CA SER A 52 -11.96 12.51 18.14
C SER A 52 -11.95 12.23 19.64
N PHE A 53 -10.82 12.47 20.32
CA PHE A 53 -10.62 12.14 21.73
C PHE A 53 -11.50 12.96 22.69
N SER A 54 -12.05 14.10 22.25
CA SER A 54 -12.79 15.03 23.11
C SER A 54 -14.32 14.91 23.04
N VAL A 55 -14.89 14.16 22.08
CA VAL A 55 -16.34 14.25 21.78
C VAL A 55 -17.04 12.90 21.57
N LYS A 56 -16.32 11.82 21.27
CA LYS A 56 -16.94 10.59 20.73
C LYS A 56 -16.89 9.40 21.67
N ASN A 57 -17.89 8.53 21.51
CA ASN A 57 -17.91 7.22 22.17
C ASN A 57 -16.80 6.32 21.60
N ILE A 58 -16.28 5.38 22.41
CA ILE A 58 -15.15 4.52 22.05
C ILE A 58 -15.39 3.77 20.73
N TYR A 59 -16.63 3.31 20.51
CA TYR A 59 -16.99 2.60 19.28
C TYR A 59 -16.82 3.45 18.01
N GLU A 60 -17.25 4.70 18.04
CA GLU A 60 -17.11 5.62 16.91
C GLU A 60 -15.65 6.00 16.68
N LEU A 61 -14.87 6.14 17.76
CA LEU A 61 -13.45 6.40 17.66
C LEU A 61 -12.72 5.25 16.96
N VAL A 62 -13.07 4.00 17.27
CA VAL A 62 -12.50 2.82 16.61
C VAL A 62 -12.82 2.83 15.11
N LEU A 63 -14.08 3.06 14.74
CA LEU A 63 -14.49 3.09 13.33
C LEU A 63 -13.81 4.22 12.54
N ASP A 64 -13.57 5.36 13.16
CA ASP A 64 -12.91 6.51 12.51
C ASP A 64 -11.43 6.28 12.26
N VAL A 65 -10.78 5.49 13.09
CA VAL A 65 -9.32 5.29 13.08
C VAL A 65 -8.92 4.01 12.35
N LEU A 66 -9.77 2.98 12.39
CA LEU A 66 -9.49 1.66 11.81
C LEU A 66 -9.13 1.68 10.30
N PRO A 67 -9.75 2.50 9.42
CA PRO A 67 -9.35 2.59 8.01
C PRO A 67 -7.88 2.97 7.83
N TYR A 68 -7.37 3.88 8.66
CA TYR A 68 -5.97 4.31 8.62
C TYR A 68 -5.03 3.18 9.04
N PHE A 69 -5.40 2.40 10.05
CA PHE A 69 -4.61 1.25 10.49
C PHE A 69 -4.45 0.18 9.41
N PHE A 70 -5.51 -0.11 8.65
CA PHE A 70 -5.44 -1.07 7.54
C PHE A 70 -4.42 -0.64 6.49
N ILE A 71 -4.41 0.64 6.11
CA ILE A 71 -3.46 1.17 5.12
C ILE A 71 -2.04 1.15 5.68
N ILE A 72 -1.85 1.63 6.91
CA ILE A 72 -0.55 1.65 7.60
C ILE A 72 0.06 0.24 7.65
N PHE A 73 -0.71 -0.75 8.13
CA PHE A 73 -0.26 -2.12 8.26
C PHE A 73 0.09 -2.73 6.90
N SER A 74 -0.76 -2.49 5.90
CA SER A 74 -0.53 -2.97 4.53
C SER A 74 0.77 -2.43 3.95
N ILE A 75 1.02 -1.13 4.12
CA ILE A 75 2.24 -0.47 3.62
C ILE A 75 3.48 -1.00 4.34
N ILE A 76 3.44 -1.14 5.68
CA ILE A 76 4.57 -1.65 6.48
C ILE A 76 4.96 -3.05 6.01
N ILE A 77 4.00 -3.95 5.85
CA ILE A 77 4.27 -5.31 5.38
C ILE A 77 4.82 -5.29 3.96
N SER A 78 4.25 -4.49 3.06
CA SER A 78 4.74 -4.39 1.68
C SER A 78 6.20 -3.92 1.64
N VAL A 79 6.54 -2.86 2.37
CA VAL A 79 7.92 -2.34 2.46
C VAL A 79 8.87 -3.41 3.03
N TYR A 80 8.44 -4.15 4.05
CA TYR A 80 9.20 -5.27 4.59
C TYR A 80 9.45 -6.37 3.55
N ILE A 81 8.42 -6.82 2.84
CA ILE A 81 8.54 -7.88 1.82
C ILE A 81 9.47 -7.42 0.69
N ILE A 82 9.24 -6.23 0.12
CA ILE A 82 10.05 -5.70 -0.98
C ILE A 82 11.50 -5.50 -0.53
N GLY A 83 11.72 -4.96 0.68
CA GLY A 83 13.04 -4.75 1.24
C GLY A 83 13.81 -6.05 1.48
N LYS A 84 13.20 -6.99 2.24
CA LYS A 84 13.81 -8.27 2.62
C LYS A 84 14.17 -9.12 1.41
N TYR A 85 13.31 -9.14 0.39
CA TYR A 85 13.48 -9.98 -0.79
C TYR A 85 13.93 -9.20 -2.03
N SER A 86 14.41 -7.97 -1.85
CA SER A 86 14.85 -7.07 -2.91
C SER A 86 15.78 -7.74 -3.92
N LYS A 87 16.82 -8.45 -3.47
CA LYS A 87 17.77 -9.16 -4.34
C LYS A 87 17.10 -10.22 -5.22
N LYS A 88 16.14 -10.98 -4.67
CA LYS A 88 15.41 -12.03 -5.40
C LYS A 88 14.45 -11.42 -6.42
N ILE A 89 13.77 -10.33 -6.04
CA ILE A 89 12.89 -9.59 -6.94
C ILE A 89 13.71 -8.94 -8.06
N SER A 90 14.87 -8.37 -7.73
CA SER A 90 15.70 -7.63 -8.68
C SER A 90 16.48 -8.49 -9.65
N SER A 91 16.67 -9.77 -9.32
CA SER A 91 17.25 -10.78 -10.21
C SER A 91 16.20 -11.51 -11.03
N ASP A 92 14.94 -11.02 -11.02
CA ASP A 92 13.79 -11.66 -11.69
C ASP A 92 13.55 -13.12 -11.26
N LEU A 93 14.04 -13.52 -10.08
CA LEU A 93 13.88 -14.88 -9.51
C LEU A 93 12.52 -15.08 -8.80
N VAL A 94 11.51 -14.32 -9.21
CA VAL A 94 10.15 -14.33 -8.67
C VAL A 94 9.15 -14.65 -9.77
N SER A 95 8.05 -15.34 -9.42
CA SER A 95 6.99 -15.69 -10.36
C SER A 95 6.34 -14.47 -11.00
N ASP A 96 5.77 -14.65 -12.19
CA ASP A 96 5.02 -13.57 -12.85
C ASP A 96 3.75 -13.24 -12.07
N SER A 97 3.18 -14.25 -11.39
CA SER A 97 2.10 -14.07 -10.42
C SER A 97 2.47 -13.06 -9.33
N PHE A 98 3.64 -13.19 -8.70
CA PHE A 98 4.09 -12.22 -7.68
C PHE A 98 4.13 -10.79 -8.25
N LYS A 99 4.67 -10.61 -9.46
CA LYS A 99 4.79 -9.29 -10.10
C LYS A 99 3.40 -8.67 -10.32
N ASN A 100 2.44 -9.47 -10.77
CA ASN A 100 1.06 -9.04 -10.98
C ASN A 100 0.38 -8.67 -9.68
N PHE A 101 0.45 -9.52 -8.65
CA PHE A 101 -0.16 -9.21 -7.34
C PHE A 101 0.46 -8.00 -6.66
N LYS A 102 1.79 -7.81 -6.79
CA LYS A 102 2.47 -6.58 -6.35
C LYS A 102 1.89 -5.33 -7.00
N ASN A 103 1.71 -5.34 -8.32
CA ASN A 103 1.19 -4.18 -9.04
C ASN A 103 -0.27 -3.89 -8.65
N TRP A 104 -1.11 -4.92 -8.52
CA TRP A 104 -2.49 -4.77 -8.06
C TRP A 104 -2.58 -4.23 -6.62
N PHE A 105 -1.75 -4.77 -5.72
CA PHE A 105 -1.64 -4.27 -4.36
C PHE A 105 -1.26 -2.78 -4.32
N LEU A 106 -0.27 -2.38 -5.12
CA LEU A 106 0.14 -0.97 -5.21
C LEU A 106 -1.00 -0.09 -5.72
N ILE A 107 -1.69 -0.49 -6.80
CA ILE A 107 -2.83 0.27 -7.35
C ILE A 107 -3.93 0.45 -6.31
N PHE A 108 -4.33 -0.62 -5.62
CA PHE A 108 -5.36 -0.55 -4.60
C PHE A 108 -4.93 0.29 -3.39
N THR A 109 -3.66 0.21 -2.99
CA THR A 109 -3.09 1.09 -1.95
C THR A 109 -3.17 2.56 -2.35
N LEU A 110 -2.84 2.90 -3.61
CA LEU A 110 -2.96 4.26 -4.11
C LEU A 110 -4.42 4.74 -4.08
N ILE A 111 -5.38 3.92 -4.53
CA ILE A 111 -6.81 4.26 -4.49
C ILE A 111 -7.29 4.46 -3.05
N GLN A 112 -6.87 3.62 -2.10
CA GLN A 112 -7.22 3.77 -0.69
C GLN A 112 -6.72 5.11 -0.12
N VAL A 113 -5.47 5.45 -0.39
CA VAL A 113 -4.84 6.68 0.10
C VAL A 113 -5.47 7.91 -0.56
N THR A 114 -5.79 7.86 -1.85
CA THR A 114 -6.55 8.92 -2.53
C THR A 114 -7.95 9.08 -1.93
N SER A 115 -8.58 7.99 -1.49
CA SER A 115 -9.90 8.05 -0.84
C SER A 115 -9.84 8.74 0.53
N ILE A 116 -8.74 8.61 1.27
CA ILE A 116 -8.47 9.41 2.47
C ILE A 116 -8.40 10.90 2.12
N LEU A 117 -7.64 11.26 1.08
CA LEU A 117 -7.52 12.67 0.65
C LEU A 117 -8.87 13.24 0.22
N TYR A 118 -9.66 12.46 -0.52
CA TYR A 118 -11.00 12.85 -0.94
C TYR A 118 -11.93 13.07 0.26
N TYR A 119 -11.97 12.15 1.22
CA TYR A 119 -12.75 12.30 2.45
C TYR A 119 -12.35 13.56 3.24
N ASN A 120 -11.05 13.79 3.44
CA ASN A 120 -10.58 14.98 4.16
C ASN A 120 -10.97 16.29 3.46
N SER A 121 -11.11 16.26 2.13
CA SER A 121 -11.55 17.41 1.32
C SER A 121 -13.07 17.57 1.31
N ARG A 122 -13.83 16.46 1.43
CA ARG A 122 -15.30 16.42 1.36
C ARG A 122 -15.86 15.53 2.48
N PRO A 123 -15.93 16.04 3.72
CA PRO A 123 -16.32 15.24 4.89
C PRO A 123 -17.77 14.71 4.82
N ASN A 124 -18.64 15.32 4.01
CA ASN A 124 -20.03 14.87 3.84
C ASN A 124 -20.15 13.49 3.15
N ASP A 125 -19.13 13.05 2.41
CA ASP A 125 -19.11 11.75 1.71
C ASP A 125 -18.42 10.64 2.52
N LYS A 126 -18.10 10.89 3.80
CA LYS A 126 -17.31 10.01 4.68
C LYS A 126 -17.66 8.53 4.57
N LYS A 127 -18.95 8.19 4.72
CA LYS A 127 -19.40 6.80 4.73
C LYS A 127 -19.02 6.02 3.47
N LYS A 128 -19.04 6.69 2.31
CA LYS A 128 -18.67 6.06 1.02
C LYS A 128 -17.17 5.83 0.95
N SER A 129 -16.37 6.82 1.35
CA SER A 129 -14.92 6.71 1.39
C SER A 129 -14.44 5.64 2.38
N ASP A 130 -15.02 5.61 3.59
CA ASP A 130 -14.68 4.61 4.61
C ASP A 130 -14.98 3.20 4.09
N PHE A 131 -16.18 2.98 3.54
CA PHE A 131 -16.56 1.70 2.94
C PHE A 131 -15.57 1.27 1.85
N LEU A 132 -15.18 2.19 0.95
CA LEU A 132 -14.24 1.90 -0.12
C LEU A 132 -12.86 1.55 0.43
N ILE A 133 -12.37 2.29 1.44
CA ILE A 133 -11.09 1.99 2.11
C ILE A 133 -11.13 0.59 2.75
N TYR A 134 -12.23 0.24 3.42
CA TYR A 134 -12.41 -1.08 4.02
C TYR A 134 -12.39 -2.20 2.99
N VAL A 135 -13.20 -2.10 1.95
CA VAL A 135 -13.29 -3.12 0.90
C VAL A 135 -11.93 -3.32 0.24
N LEU A 136 -11.25 -2.24 -0.15
CA LEU A 136 -9.90 -2.32 -0.70
C LEU A 136 -8.88 -2.87 0.31
N GLY A 137 -9.09 -2.65 1.61
CA GLY A 137 -8.19 -3.12 2.67
C GLY A 137 -8.25 -4.63 2.85
N ILE A 138 -9.44 -5.20 2.68
CA ILE A 138 -9.64 -6.66 2.62
C ILE A 138 -8.90 -7.23 1.42
N PHE A 139 -9.09 -6.65 0.22
CA PHE A 139 -8.39 -7.10 -0.98
C PHE A 139 -6.87 -6.97 -0.85
N ASN A 140 -6.37 -5.85 -0.33
CA ASN A 140 -4.94 -5.63 -0.09
C ASN A 140 -4.35 -6.64 0.89
N SER A 141 -5.08 -6.99 1.95
CA SER A 141 -4.66 -8.04 2.88
C SER A 141 -4.52 -9.40 2.17
N VAL A 142 -5.49 -9.77 1.33
CA VAL A 142 -5.45 -11.01 0.55
C VAL A 142 -4.27 -10.99 -0.43
N PHE A 143 -4.06 -9.89 -1.14
CA PHE A 143 -2.94 -9.75 -2.06
C PHE A 143 -1.57 -9.79 -1.36
N LEU A 144 -1.44 -9.23 -0.16
CA LEU A 144 -0.22 -9.37 0.64
C LEU A 144 0.07 -10.82 1.00
N ILE A 145 -0.95 -11.58 1.40
CA ILE A 145 -0.81 -13.01 1.70
C ILE A 145 -0.37 -13.76 0.44
N ILE A 146 -1.01 -13.52 -0.70
CA ILE A 146 -0.65 -14.17 -1.97
C ILE A 146 0.76 -13.76 -2.42
N MET A 147 1.11 -12.48 -2.32
CA MET A 147 2.47 -11.99 -2.60
C MET A 147 3.50 -12.68 -1.73
N TYR A 148 3.26 -12.78 -0.42
CA TYR A 148 4.18 -13.43 0.49
C TYR A 148 4.34 -14.92 0.17
N THR A 149 3.22 -15.63 0.01
CA THR A 149 3.23 -17.06 -0.31
C THR A 149 3.89 -17.34 -1.66
N SER A 150 3.54 -16.58 -2.70
CA SER A 150 4.17 -16.69 -4.02
C SER A 150 5.67 -16.44 -3.93
N LEU A 151 6.10 -15.43 -3.18
CA LEU A 151 7.52 -15.08 -3.10
C LEU A 151 8.36 -16.07 -2.27
N VAL A 152 7.80 -16.62 -1.19
CA VAL A 152 8.51 -17.57 -0.30
C VAL A 152 8.54 -18.97 -0.90
N TYR A 153 7.41 -19.46 -1.40
CA TYR A 153 7.25 -20.87 -1.79
C TYR A 153 7.38 -21.12 -3.29
N PHE A 154 7.18 -20.11 -4.12
CA PHE A 154 7.31 -20.24 -5.57
C PHE A 154 8.49 -19.38 -6.06
N THR A 155 9.61 -20.03 -6.39
CA THR A 155 10.57 -19.41 -7.32
C THR A 155 9.93 -19.32 -8.70
N THR A 156 10.49 -18.49 -9.60
CA THR A 156 10.04 -18.32 -11.01
C THR A 156 9.22 -19.50 -11.50
N ASP A 157 7.98 -19.26 -11.93
CA ASP A 157 7.06 -20.31 -12.40
C ASP A 157 7.86 -21.26 -13.27
N GLY A 158 8.12 -22.46 -12.75
CA GLY A 158 9.27 -23.29 -13.15
C GLY A 158 9.07 -23.92 -14.51
N PHE A 159 9.06 -23.11 -15.58
CA PHE A 159 8.95 -23.50 -17.00
C PHE A 159 9.40 -22.37 -17.94
N ARG A 160 10.43 -21.58 -17.61
CA ARG A 160 11.12 -20.77 -18.63
C ARG A 160 12.31 -21.56 -19.19
N ASN A 161 12.02 -22.26 -20.30
CA ASN A 161 12.93 -22.86 -21.28
C ASN A 161 13.71 -24.12 -20.86
N ILE A 162 13.03 -25.28 -20.92
CA ILE A 162 13.60 -26.44 -21.62
C ILE A 162 13.03 -26.37 -23.05
N THR A 163 13.61 -25.50 -23.88
CA THR A 163 13.53 -25.69 -25.33
C THR A 163 14.81 -26.41 -25.71
N MET A 164 14.66 -27.60 -26.30
CA MET A 164 15.70 -28.46 -26.85
C MET A 164 16.67 -27.69 -27.76
#